data_AF-A0A3P3VX02-F1
#
_entry.id   AF-A0A3P3VX02-F1
#
_cell.length_a   1.000
_cell.length_b   1.000
_cell.length_c   1.000
_cell.angle_alpha   90.00
_cell.angle_beta   90.00
_cell.angle_gamma   90.00
#
_symmetry.space_group_name_H-M   'P 1'
#
loop_
_entity.id
_entity.type
_entity.pdbx_description
1 polymer ?
#
loop_
_entity_poly.entity_id
_entity_poly.type
_entity_poly.pdbx_seq_one_letter_code
_entity_poly.pdbx_strand_id
1 'polypeptide(L)'
;MKSRSFVATTLALVASAALAGCAGGGEPIPTITGTPSSYESVESIRDAFVAAGGACPAWEAIDPGDYDAEAGRCDDSTVIAVYKDPAELADVVKRATELATETHLLVGENWVLNTPNPQDFVDALGGTVVTG
;
A
#
# COMPACT_ATOMS: atom_id res chain seq x y z
N MET A 1 -32.84 22.01 -54.70
CA MET A 1 -32.57 21.75 -53.26
C MET A 1 -32.82 20.27 -53.01
N LYS A 2 -32.02 19.44 -52.35
CA LYS A 2 -30.57 19.36 -52.06
C LYS A 2 -30.31 17.85 -51.80
N SER A 3 -29.22 17.34 -52.35
CA SER A 3 -28.77 15.94 -52.50
C SER A 3 -28.58 15.18 -51.17
N ARG A 4 -29.00 13.90 -51.09
CA ARG A 4 -28.23 12.63 -51.15
C ARG A 4 -27.58 12.14 -49.82
N SER A 5 -27.96 10.91 -49.44
CA SER A 5 -27.35 9.99 -48.45
C SER A 5 -25.87 9.67 -48.71
N PHE A 6 -25.22 9.08 -47.69
CA PHE A 6 -23.93 8.32 -47.59
C PHE A 6 -23.15 8.82 -46.35
N VAL A 7 -22.39 8.08 -45.53
CA VAL A 7 -21.74 6.76 -45.54
C VAL A 7 -21.45 6.38 -44.07
N ALA A 8 -21.41 5.08 -43.76
CA ALA A 8 -20.97 4.52 -42.48
C ALA A 8 -19.45 4.70 -42.25
N THR A 9 -19.04 5.00 -41.02
CA THR A 9 -17.62 5.05 -40.63
C THR A 9 -17.36 4.01 -39.53
N THR A 10 -16.79 2.88 -39.93
CA THR A 10 -16.09 1.92 -39.08
C THR A 10 -14.76 2.52 -38.61
N LEU A 11 -14.57 2.69 -37.30
CA LEU A 11 -13.25 2.93 -36.72
C LEU A 11 -12.66 1.58 -36.28
N ALA A 12 -11.59 1.17 -36.95
CA ALA A 12 -10.69 0.12 -36.48
C ALA A 12 -9.67 0.77 -35.52
N LEU A 13 -9.52 0.22 -34.30
CA LEU A 13 -8.38 0.53 -33.43
C LEU A 13 -7.44 -0.68 -33.38
N VAL A 14 -6.21 -0.45 -33.82
CA VAL A 14 -5.03 -1.30 -33.62
C VAL A 14 -4.28 -0.75 -32.40
N ALA A 15 -3.93 -1.59 -31.44
CA ALA A 15 -2.85 -1.29 -30.49
C ALA A 15 -2.23 -2.60 -29.97
N SER A 16 -1.10 -2.97 -30.57
CA SER A 16 -0.15 -3.94 -30.01
C SER A 16 0.68 -3.24 -28.94
N ALA A 17 0.79 -3.80 -27.74
CA ALA A 17 1.86 -3.49 -26.80
C ALA A 17 2.21 -4.74 -25.99
N ALA A 18 3.38 -5.29 -26.27
CA ALA A 18 4.03 -6.32 -25.49
C ALA A 18 4.63 -5.71 -24.22
N LEU A 19 4.46 -6.39 -23.08
CA LEU A 19 5.34 -6.25 -21.92
C LEU A 19 5.71 -7.66 -21.44
N ALA A 20 6.81 -8.16 -21.98
CA ALA A 20 7.62 -9.17 -21.32
C ALA A 20 8.64 -8.46 -20.41
N GLY A 21 8.81 -8.96 -19.18
CA GLY A 21 9.74 -8.47 -18.17
C GLY A 21 9.00 -8.13 -16.87
N CYS A 22 9.29 -8.72 -15.72
CA CYS A 22 10.62 -8.97 -15.17
C CYS A 22 10.68 -10.33 -14.44
N ALA A 23 11.66 -11.16 -14.79
CA ALA A 23 12.14 -12.22 -13.91
C ALA A 23 13.11 -11.57 -12.92
N GLY A 24 12.63 -11.33 -11.70
CA GLY A 24 13.44 -10.97 -10.55
C GLY A 24 12.90 -11.76 -9.38
N GLY A 25 13.65 -12.76 -8.92
CA GLY A 25 13.31 -13.56 -7.75
C GLY A 25 13.43 -12.72 -6.48
N GLY A 26 12.44 -11.88 -6.24
CA GLY A 26 12.05 -11.40 -4.92
C GLY A 26 10.64 -11.91 -4.68
N GLU A 27 10.33 -12.32 -3.46
CA GLU A 27 8.97 -12.64 -3.05
C GLU A 27 8.07 -11.45 -3.45
N PRO A 28 6.91 -11.66 -4.11
CA PRO A 28 6.17 -10.56 -4.70
C PRO A 28 5.66 -9.62 -3.61
N ILE A 29 6.22 -8.40 -3.55
CA ILE A 29 5.61 -7.31 -2.80
C ILE A 29 4.20 -7.09 -3.39
N PRO A 30 3.17 -6.94 -2.54
CA PRO A 30 1.81 -6.66 -3.00
C PRO A 30 1.80 -5.48 -3.99
N THR A 31 1.04 -5.62 -5.07
CA THR A 31 0.91 -4.54 -6.07
C THR A 31 0.08 -3.40 -5.51
N ILE A 32 0.71 -2.22 -5.37
CA ILE A 32 0.08 -1.00 -4.87
C ILE A 32 -1.19 -0.67 -5.67
N THR A 33 -2.33 -0.65 -4.96
CA THR A 33 -3.65 -0.40 -5.56
C THR A 33 -4.09 1.05 -5.47
N GLY A 34 -3.52 1.83 -4.54
CA GLY A 34 -3.72 3.29 -4.43
C GLY A 34 -2.64 4.11 -5.14
N THR A 35 -2.59 5.42 -4.89
CA THR A 35 -1.44 6.24 -5.32
C THR A 35 -0.22 5.81 -4.52
N PRO A 36 0.90 5.40 -5.13
CA PRO A 36 2.10 5.03 -4.40
C PRO A 36 2.58 6.18 -3.50
N SER A 37 2.92 5.83 -2.26
CA SER A 37 3.39 6.79 -1.26
C SER A 37 4.52 6.19 -0.43
N SER A 38 5.44 7.08 -0.07
CA SER A 38 6.49 6.85 0.90
C SER A 38 6.47 7.95 1.95
N TYR A 39 7.00 7.64 3.12
CA TYR A 39 7.05 8.54 4.26
C TYR A 39 8.47 8.60 4.81
N GLU A 40 8.89 9.79 5.27
CA GLU A 40 10.23 10.00 5.82
C GLU A 40 10.35 9.61 7.30
N SER A 41 9.23 9.62 8.04
CA SER A 41 9.20 9.26 9.46
C SER A 41 7.88 8.60 9.86
N VAL A 42 7.90 7.88 10.98
CA VAL A 42 6.69 7.23 11.52
C VAL A 42 5.61 8.25 11.92
N GLU A 43 5.98 9.47 12.33
CA GLU A 43 5.02 10.53 12.63
C GLU A 43 4.29 11.03 11.38
N SER A 44 4.98 11.10 10.24
CA SER A 44 4.36 11.61 9.00
C SER A 44 3.23 10.73 8.49
N ILE A 45 3.39 9.41 8.57
CA ILE A 45 2.32 8.45 8.25
C ILE A 45 1.24 8.40 9.34
N ARG A 46 1.59 8.52 10.62
CA ARG A 46 0.60 8.62 11.71
C ARG A 46 -0.32 9.83 11.47
N ASP A 47 0.26 10.98 11.14
CA ASP A 47 -0.50 12.21 10.92
C ASP A 47 -1.38 12.09 9.67
N ALA A 48 -0.89 11.44 8.62
CA ALA A 48 -1.69 11.11 7.43
C ALA A 48 -2.85 10.14 7.76
N PHE A 49 -2.60 9.12 8.57
CA PHE A 49 -3.61 8.16 9.03
C PHE A 49 -4.71 8.85 9.84
N VAL A 50 -4.35 9.74 10.78
CA VAL A 50 -5.31 10.53 11.55
C VAL A 50 -6.08 11.50 10.65
N ALA A 51 -5.42 12.15 9.69
CA ALA A 51 -6.07 13.04 8.73
C ALA A 51 -7.06 12.29 7.81
N ALA A 52 -6.82 11.01 7.54
CA ALA A 52 -7.70 10.12 6.81
C ALA A 52 -8.89 9.60 7.64
N GLY A 53 -8.98 9.97 8.93
CA GLY A 53 -10.06 9.55 9.83
C GLY A 53 -9.71 8.38 10.75
N GLY A 54 -8.45 7.93 10.74
CA GLY A 54 -7.93 6.93 11.67
C GLY A 54 -7.87 7.45 13.11
N ALA A 55 -8.02 6.53 14.08
CA ALA A 55 -7.93 6.85 15.49
C ALA A 55 -6.52 6.62 16.04
N CYS A 56 -5.92 7.65 16.63
CA CYS A 56 -4.65 7.52 17.36
C CYS A 56 -4.74 8.18 18.74
N PRO A 57 -5.48 7.57 19.68
CA PRO A 57 -5.77 8.19 20.97
C PRO A 57 -4.54 8.29 21.88
N ALA A 58 -3.58 7.37 21.73
CA ALA A 58 -2.32 7.36 22.47
C ALA A 58 -1.18 6.99 21.53
N TRP A 59 -0.17 7.84 21.43
CA TRP A 59 1.03 7.53 20.65
C TRP A 59 2.13 6.98 21.55
N GLU A 60 2.66 5.82 21.19
CA GLU A 60 3.84 5.22 21.81
C GLU A 60 4.82 4.78 20.73
N ALA A 61 6.04 5.31 20.75
CA ALA A 61 7.12 4.78 19.93
C ALA A 61 7.52 3.39 20.46
N ILE A 62 7.73 2.43 19.55
CA ILE A 62 8.11 1.06 19.90
C ILE A 62 9.44 0.70 19.26
N ASP A 63 10.16 -0.23 19.88
CA ASP A 63 11.40 -0.77 19.33
C ASP A 63 11.08 -1.68 18.12
N PRO A 64 11.58 -1.37 16.91
CA PRO A 64 11.40 -2.23 15.74
C PRO A 64 12.23 -3.52 15.82
N GLY A 65 13.12 -3.66 16.81
CA GLY A 65 14.02 -4.80 16.91
C GLY A 65 15.16 -4.71 15.90
N ASP A 66 15.36 -5.77 15.11
CA ASP A 66 16.49 -5.87 14.18
C ASP A 66 16.30 -5.11 12.85
N TYR A 67 15.11 -4.55 12.59
CA TYR A 67 14.83 -3.81 11.35
C TYR A 67 15.35 -2.37 11.40
N ASP A 68 15.86 -1.86 10.28
CA ASP A 68 16.21 -0.44 10.16
C ASP A 68 14.95 0.39 9.88
N ALA A 69 14.14 0.57 10.93
CA ALA A 69 12.83 1.21 10.85
C ALA A 69 12.58 2.19 12.00
N GLU A 70 11.57 3.04 11.83
CA GLU A 70 10.90 3.75 12.91
C GLU A 70 9.52 3.13 13.10
N ALA A 71 9.12 2.87 14.34
CA ALA A 71 7.84 2.24 14.63
C ALA A 71 7.13 2.87 15.82
N GLY A 72 5.81 2.78 15.81
CA GLY A 72 4.97 3.18 16.92
C GLY A 72 3.59 2.56 16.86
N ARG A 73 2.84 2.72 17.93
CA ARG A 73 1.46 2.22 18.03
C ARG A 73 0.51 3.31 18.53
N CYS A 74 -0.70 3.24 18.03
CA CYS A 74 -1.83 4.09 18.41
C CYS A 74 -2.72 3.42 19.47
N ASP A 75 -2.78 2.09 19.44
CA ASP A 75 -3.46 1.18 20.38
C ASP A 75 -2.95 -0.26 20.16
N ASP A 76 -3.61 -1.26 20.75
CA ASP A 76 -3.21 -2.68 20.64
C ASP A 76 -3.45 -3.29 19.23
N SER A 77 -4.25 -2.63 18.40
CA SER A 77 -4.62 -3.09 17.06
C SER A 77 -4.07 -2.22 15.91
N THR A 78 -3.50 -1.07 16.25
CA THR A 78 -3.01 -0.09 15.29
C THR A 78 -1.51 0.16 15.49
N VAL A 79 -0.70 -0.43 14.61
CA VAL A 79 0.77 -0.34 14.63
C VAL A 79 1.25 0.20 13.30
N ILE A 80 2.22 1.12 13.35
CA ILE A 80 2.77 1.80 12.18
C ILE A 80 4.28 1.64 12.19
N ALA A 81 4.85 1.26 11.05
CA ALA A 81 6.30 1.19 10.85
C ALA A 81 6.70 1.81 9.51
N VAL A 82 7.82 2.52 9.50
CA VAL A 82 8.47 3.11 8.32
C VAL A 82 9.90 2.60 8.24
N TYR A 83 10.23 1.95 7.13
CA TYR A 83 11.48 1.26 6.88
C TYR A 83 12.43 2.17 6.08
N LYS A 84 13.70 2.20 6.46
CA LYS A 84 14.74 2.88 5.68
C LYS A 84 15.15 2.06 4.46
N ASP A 85 15.08 0.73 4.56
CA ASP A 85 15.27 -0.20 3.45
C ASP A 85 13.94 -0.88 3.04
N PRO A 86 13.31 -0.44 1.94
CA PRO A 86 12.10 -1.08 1.40
C PRO A 86 12.25 -2.58 1.10
N ALA A 87 13.48 -3.09 0.92
CA ALA A 87 13.71 -4.52 0.70
C ALA A 87 13.25 -5.38 1.88
N GLU A 88 13.14 -4.82 3.08
CA GLU A 88 12.69 -5.53 4.29
C GLU A 88 11.17 -5.77 4.31
N LEU A 89 10.38 -5.03 3.51
CA LEU A 89 8.91 -5.09 3.56
C LEU A 89 8.35 -6.49 3.26
N ALA A 90 8.93 -7.21 2.31
CA ALA A 90 8.44 -8.55 1.96
C ALA A 90 8.55 -9.52 3.15
N ASP A 91 9.69 -9.52 3.83
CA ASP A 91 9.95 -10.37 4.99
C ASP A 91 9.08 -9.97 6.19
N VAL A 92 8.88 -8.66 6.40
CA VAL A 92 8.00 -8.13 7.45
C VAL A 92 6.55 -8.56 7.22
N VAL A 93 6.02 -8.34 6.01
CA VAL A 93 4.64 -8.69 5.66
C VAL A 93 4.41 -10.19 5.82
N LYS A 94 5.35 -11.01 5.36
CA LYS A 94 5.31 -12.46 5.54
C LYS A 94 5.27 -12.84 7.02
N ARG A 95 6.21 -12.34 7.83
CA ARG A 95 6.26 -12.63 9.27
C ARG A 95 5.00 -12.21 9.99
N ALA A 96 4.44 -11.05 9.64
CA ALA A 96 3.22 -10.52 10.25
C ALA A 96 1.99 -11.38 9.88
N THR A 97 1.88 -11.82 8.62
CA THR A 97 0.75 -12.65 8.15
C THR A 97 0.85 -14.13 8.53
N GLU A 98 2.02 -14.61 8.95
CA GLU A 98 2.21 -15.97 9.47
C GLU A 98 1.93 -16.11 10.98
N LEU A 99 1.59 -15.00 11.67
CA LEU A 99 1.23 -15.03 13.09
C LEU A 99 -0.09 -15.80 13.32
N ALA A 100 -0.25 -16.36 14.52
CA ALA A 100 -1.49 -17.06 14.90
C ALA A 100 -2.71 -16.14 15.08
N THR A 101 -2.51 -14.83 14.92
CA THR A 101 -3.54 -13.80 15.05
C THR A 101 -3.78 -13.18 13.69
N GLU A 102 -5.06 -13.01 13.35
CA GLU A 102 -5.49 -12.35 12.12
C GLU A 102 -4.83 -10.96 12.02
N THR A 103 -4.17 -10.74 10.89
CA THR A 103 -3.38 -9.53 10.65
C THR A 103 -3.91 -8.81 9.42
N HIS A 104 -4.17 -7.51 9.56
CA HIS A 104 -4.74 -6.67 8.52
C HIS A 104 -3.80 -5.51 8.22
N LEU A 105 -3.05 -5.62 7.13
CA LEU A 105 -2.02 -4.66 6.76
C LEU A 105 -2.49 -3.79 5.61
N LEU A 106 -2.12 -2.51 5.68
CA LEU A 106 -1.95 -1.65 4.52
C LEU A 106 -0.45 -1.42 4.32
N VAL A 107 0.05 -1.79 3.14
CA VAL A 107 1.49 -1.80 2.82
C VAL A 107 1.77 -0.80 1.71
N GLY A 108 2.65 0.17 1.96
CA GLY A 108 3.10 1.16 0.97
C GLY A 108 4.50 0.90 0.45
N GLU A 109 5.18 1.94 -0.06
CA GLU A 109 6.51 1.79 -0.67
C GLU A 109 7.61 1.51 0.35
N ASN A 110 7.51 2.06 1.56
CA ASN A 110 8.49 1.89 2.62
C ASN A 110 7.84 1.78 4.01
N TRP A 111 6.56 1.44 4.09
CA TRP A 111 5.81 1.48 5.35
C TRP A 111 4.76 0.39 5.44
N VAL A 112 4.40 0.05 6.67
CA VAL A 112 3.33 -0.88 7.01
C VAL A 112 2.44 -0.25 8.09
N LEU A 113 1.14 -0.31 7.86
CA LEU A 113 0.10 0.02 8.84
C LEU A 113 -0.70 -1.25 9.12
N ASN A 114 -0.61 -1.77 10.35
CA ASN A 114 -1.58 -2.73 10.85
C ASN A 114 -2.77 -1.96 11.42
N THR A 115 -3.98 -2.25 10.97
CA THR A 115 -5.22 -1.63 11.48
C THR A 115 -6.41 -2.52 11.15
N PRO A 116 -7.51 -2.55 11.94
CA PRO A 116 -8.64 -3.44 11.67
C PRO A 116 -9.31 -3.28 10.30
N ASN A 117 -9.22 -2.09 9.68
CA ASN A 117 -9.91 -1.76 8.43
C ASN A 117 -8.95 -1.09 7.42
N PRO A 118 -7.91 -1.80 6.93
CA PRO A 118 -6.87 -1.18 6.10
C PRO A 118 -7.41 -0.66 4.76
N GLN A 119 -8.50 -1.24 4.25
CA GLN A 119 -9.16 -0.82 3.02
C GLN A 119 -9.70 0.62 3.07
N ASP A 120 -10.05 1.12 4.26
CA ASP A 120 -10.63 2.45 4.43
C ASP A 120 -9.60 3.56 4.16
N PHE A 121 -8.31 3.22 4.14
CA PHE A 121 -7.20 4.16 4.03
C PHE A 121 -6.44 4.08 2.71
N VAL A 122 -6.79 3.16 1.79
CA VAL A 122 -6.08 2.96 0.51
C VAL A 122 -6.08 4.23 -0.35
N ASP A 123 -7.21 4.94 -0.43
CA ASP A 123 -7.33 6.15 -1.24
C ASP A 123 -6.51 7.32 -0.66
N ALA A 124 -6.43 7.41 0.67
CA ALA A 124 -5.80 8.52 1.36
C ALA A 124 -4.28 8.33 1.55
N LEU A 125 -3.87 7.13 1.94
CA LEU A 125 -2.49 6.81 2.24
C LEU A 125 -1.77 6.17 1.06
N GLY A 126 -2.49 5.61 0.10
CA GLY A 126 -1.91 4.70 -0.87
C GLY A 126 -1.76 3.29 -0.30
N GLY A 127 -1.03 2.45 -1.05
CA GLY A 127 -0.68 1.10 -0.60
C GLY A 127 -1.56 -0.02 -1.15
N THR A 128 -1.34 -1.21 -0.59
CA THR A 128 -2.07 -2.45 -0.87
C THR A 128 -2.54 -3.08 0.42
N VAL A 129 -3.77 -3.59 0.43
CA VAL A 129 -4.27 -4.39 1.54
C VAL A 129 -3.68 -5.81 1.49
N VAL A 130 -3.13 -6.28 2.60
CA VAL A 130 -2.70 -7.66 2.81
C VAL A 130 -3.35 -8.19 4.07
N THR A 131 -3.93 -9.38 4.00
CA THR A 131 -4.57 -10.05 5.14
C THR A 131 -4.01 -11.47 5.28
N GLY A 132 -3.78 -11.92 6.51
CA GLY A 132 -3.26 -13.25 6.84
C GLY A 132 -3.84 -13.81 8.13
#